data_AF-A0A1H8U1P0-F1
#
_entry.id   AF-A0A1H8U1P0-F1
#
_cell.length_a   1.000
_cell.length_b   1.000
_cell.length_c   1.000
_cell.angle_alpha   90.00
_cell.angle_beta   90.00
_cell.angle_gamma   90.00
#
_symmetry.space_group_name_H-M   'P 1'
#
loop_
_entity.id
_entity.type
_entity.pdbx_description
1 polymer ?
#
loop_
_entity_poly.entity_id
_entity_poly.type
_entity_poly.pdbx_seq_one_letter_code
_entity_poly.pdbx_strand_id
1 'polypeptide(L)'
;MSKVLLCSLVLATAATLAACDKTSEDHAREAQVHSQKAEEKAAEGKVDRAAQEQTKAQEDRAQANDAAASEGRHSPPDSAVPGYIKTPSKENP
;
A
#
# COMPACT_ATOMS: atom_id res chain seq x y z
N MET A 1 16.19 -8.23 -24.26
CA MET A 1 15.96 -7.75 -22.88
C MET A 1 14.47 -7.48 -22.72
N SER A 2 13.81 -8.14 -21.78
CA SER A 2 12.62 -7.59 -21.11
C SER A 2 12.41 -8.37 -19.80
N LYS A 3 13.21 -7.99 -18.80
CA LYS A 3 13.08 -8.43 -17.41
C LYS A 3 12.19 -7.40 -16.70
N VAL A 4 10.90 -7.51 -16.89
CA VAL A 4 9.89 -6.70 -16.22
C VAL A 4 8.61 -7.54 -16.31
N LEU A 5 7.94 -7.99 -15.26
CA LEU A 5 7.81 -7.50 -13.90
C LEU A 5 7.52 -8.73 -13.01
N LEU A 6 8.47 -9.10 -12.15
CA LEU A 6 8.18 -9.99 -11.02
C LEU A 6 7.55 -9.14 -9.91
N CYS A 7 6.28 -8.78 -10.06
CA CYS A 7 5.51 -8.17 -8.99
C CYS A 7 4.97 -9.26 -8.07
N SER A 8 5.82 -9.77 -7.17
CA SER A 8 5.38 -10.58 -6.03
C SER A 8 4.65 -9.67 -5.03
N LEU A 9 3.33 -9.51 -5.20
CA LEU A 9 2.48 -8.86 -4.20
C LEU A 9 2.37 -9.79 -2.99
N VAL A 10 2.94 -9.36 -1.88
CA VAL A 10 2.77 -9.96 -0.56
C VAL A 10 1.30 -9.86 -0.17
N LEU A 11 0.71 -10.96 0.31
CA LEU A 11 -0.66 -11.01 0.82
C LEU A 11 -0.77 -10.11 2.06
N ALA A 12 -1.49 -9.00 1.96
CA ALA A 12 -1.95 -8.24 3.11
C ALA A 12 -3.15 -8.96 3.76
N THR A 13 -2.91 -9.59 4.91
CA THR A 13 -3.97 -10.10 5.79
C THR A 13 -4.65 -8.92 6.49
N ALA A 14 -5.72 -8.39 5.90
CA ALA A 14 -6.55 -7.36 6.53
C ALA A 14 -7.41 -7.99 7.63
N ALA A 15 -6.90 -7.95 8.86
CA ALA A 15 -7.75 -8.06 10.04
C ALA A 15 -8.23 -6.66 10.43
N THR A 16 -9.53 -6.58 10.73
CA THR A 16 -10.27 -5.54 11.46
C THR A 16 -11.11 -4.57 10.61
N LEU A 17 -12.40 -4.90 10.58
CA LEU A 17 -13.52 -4.03 10.25
C LEU A 17 -13.53 -2.82 11.20
N ALA A 18 -13.16 -1.64 10.72
CA ALA A 18 -13.62 -0.36 11.26
C ALA A 18 -13.47 0.73 10.19
N ALA A 19 -14.60 1.15 9.62
CA ALA A 19 -14.77 2.01 8.45
C ALA A 19 -14.48 1.34 7.09
N CYS A 20 -15.46 1.40 6.18
CA CYS A 20 -15.34 0.96 4.78
C CYS A 20 -14.45 1.91 3.95
N ASP A 21 -13.42 2.51 4.56
CA ASP A 21 -12.50 3.42 3.88
C ASP A 21 -11.39 2.60 3.20
N LYS A 22 -10.90 3.07 2.06
CA LYS A 22 -9.90 2.35 1.27
C LYS A 22 -8.55 2.43 1.98
N THR A 23 -7.80 1.33 1.94
CA THR A 23 -6.46 1.34 2.52
C THR A 23 -5.48 2.12 1.64
N SER A 24 -4.34 2.49 2.20
CA SER A 24 -3.24 3.09 1.43
C SER A 24 -2.81 2.23 0.24
N GLU A 25 -2.80 0.91 0.40
CA GLU A 25 -2.47 -0.03 -0.67
C GLU A 25 -3.53 -0.07 -1.78
N ASP A 26 -4.81 0.07 -1.45
CA ASP A 26 -5.89 0.11 -2.44
C ASP A 26 -5.79 1.34 -3.33
N HIS A 27 -5.56 2.51 -2.72
CA HIS A 27 -5.28 3.74 -3.46
C HIS A 27 -4.01 3.63 -4.31
N ALA A 28 -2.95 2.99 -3.80
CA ALA A 28 -1.74 2.76 -4.58
C ALA A 28 -1.98 1.84 -5.80
N ARG A 29 -2.84 0.82 -5.66
CA ARG A 29 -3.27 -0.04 -6.79
C ARG A 29 -4.10 0.73 -7.81
N GLU A 30 -5.07 1.53 -7.38
CA GLU A 30 -5.89 2.35 -8.28
C GLU A 30 -5.03 3.36 -9.06
N ALA A 31 -4.05 3.99 -8.40
CA ALA A 31 -3.10 4.87 -9.06
C ALA A 31 -2.33 4.17 -10.20
N GLN A 32 -1.95 2.91 -10.02
CA GLN A 32 -1.28 2.12 -11.06
C GLN A 32 -2.23 1.79 -12.22
N VAL A 33 -3.50 1.48 -11.93
CA VAL A 33 -4.52 1.23 -12.96
C VAL A 33 -4.77 2.49 -13.80
N HIS A 34 -4.92 3.65 -13.15
CA HIS A 34 -5.09 4.92 -13.85
C HIS A 34 -3.86 5.33 -14.66
N SER A 35 -2.65 5.04 -14.16
CA SER A 35 -1.41 5.25 -14.92
C SER A 35 -1.38 4.40 -16.21
N GLN A 36 -1.70 3.11 -16.12
CA GLN A 36 -1.74 2.21 -17.29
C GLN A 36 -2.82 2.64 -18.30
N LYS A 37 -4.00 3.05 -17.81
CA LYS A 37 -5.06 3.60 -18.69
C LYS A 37 -4.62 4.89 -19.38
N ALA A 38 -3.87 5.75 -18.69
CA ALA A 38 -3.32 6.95 -19.31
C ALA A 38 -2.39 6.60 -20.46
N GLU A 39 -1.49 5.63 -20.28
CA GLU A 39 -0.58 5.15 -21.32
C GLU A 39 -1.34 4.54 -22.50
N GLU A 40 -2.35 3.69 -22.25
CA GLU A 40 -3.21 3.13 -23.29
C GLU A 40 -3.92 4.24 -24.09
N LYS A 41 -4.51 5.22 -23.40
CA LYS A 41 -5.24 6.31 -24.05
C LYS A 41 -4.31 7.27 -24.82
N ALA A 42 -3.08 7.46 -24.34
CA ALA A 42 -2.06 8.20 -25.07
C ALA A 42 -1.67 7.48 -26.37
N ALA A 43 -1.50 6.15 -26.32
CA ALA A 43 -1.21 5.32 -27.49
C ALA A 43 -2.36 5.32 -28.51
N GLU A 44 -3.61 5.42 -28.06
CA GLU A 44 -4.80 5.62 -28.91
C GLU A 44 -4.91 7.05 -29.50
N GLY A 45 -4.00 7.97 -29.18
CA GLY A 45 -4.04 9.38 -29.60
C GLY A 45 -5.04 10.24 -28.82
N LYS A 46 -5.62 9.72 -27.74
CA LYS A 46 -6.60 10.42 -26.89
C LYS A 46 -5.89 11.15 -25.74
N VAL A 47 -5.06 12.11 -26.10
CA VAL A 47 -4.16 12.82 -25.17
C VAL A 47 -4.89 13.51 -24.01
N ASP A 48 -6.08 14.08 -24.23
CA ASP A 48 -6.86 14.71 -23.17
C ASP A 48 -7.36 13.69 -22.13
N ARG A 49 -7.76 12.50 -22.59
CA ARG A 49 -8.18 11.40 -21.71
C ARG A 49 -6.99 10.83 -20.97
N ALA A 50 -5.84 10.71 -21.62
CA ALA A 50 -4.60 10.29 -20.98
C ALA A 50 -4.21 11.25 -19.84
N ALA A 51 -4.26 12.55 -20.09
CA ALA A 51 -3.98 13.57 -19.06
C ALA A 51 -4.96 13.51 -17.89
N GLN A 52 -6.26 13.29 -18.15
CA GLN A 52 -7.26 13.08 -17.10
C GLN A 52 -6.95 11.84 -16.24
N GLU A 53 -6.66 10.71 -16.87
CA GLU A 53 -6.32 9.48 -16.15
C GLU A 53 -5.00 9.62 -15.36
N GLN A 54 -4.02 10.35 -15.90
CA GLN A 54 -2.78 10.64 -15.17
C GLN A 54 -2.99 11.60 -13.99
N THR A 55 -3.98 12.50 -14.07
CA THR A 55 -4.38 13.35 -12.94
C THR A 55 -5.00 12.51 -11.83
N LYS A 56 -5.94 11.61 -12.16
CA LYS A 56 -6.52 10.67 -11.19
C LYS A 56 -5.46 9.80 -10.54
N ALA A 57 -4.50 9.30 -11.32
CA ALA A 57 -3.38 8.52 -10.77
C ALA A 57 -2.56 9.31 -9.73
N GLN A 58 -2.41 10.63 -9.90
CA GLN A 58 -1.74 11.47 -8.90
C GLN A 58 -2.61 11.70 -7.67
N GLU A 59 -3.91 11.91 -7.85
CA GLU A 59 -4.87 12.03 -6.75
C GLU A 59 -4.89 10.76 -5.89
N ASP A 60 -4.93 9.59 -6.51
CA ASP A 60 -4.89 8.30 -5.81
C ASP A 60 -3.56 8.09 -5.08
N ARG A 61 -2.42 8.52 -5.64
CA ARG A 61 -1.14 8.51 -4.90
C ARG A 61 -1.16 9.43 -3.69
N ALA A 62 -1.78 10.60 -3.81
CA ALA A 62 -1.92 11.52 -2.69
C ALA A 62 -2.80 10.91 -1.59
N GLN A 63 -3.93 10.29 -1.96
CA GLN A 63 -4.81 9.57 -1.03
C GLN A 63 -4.11 8.37 -0.39
N ALA A 64 -3.31 7.61 -1.16
CA ALA A 64 -2.51 6.52 -0.62
C ALA A 64 -1.53 7.00 0.46
N ASN A 65 -0.86 8.12 0.24
CA ASN A 65 0.08 8.69 1.20
C ASN A 65 -0.63 9.20 2.46
N ASP A 66 -1.79 9.84 2.31
CA ASP A 66 -2.60 10.33 3.43
C ASP A 66 -3.13 9.16 4.27
N ALA A 67 -3.70 8.15 3.62
CA ALA A 67 -4.13 6.91 4.25
C ALA A 67 -2.96 6.22 4.99
N ALA A 68 -1.79 6.10 4.36
CA ALA A 68 -0.61 5.49 4.98
C ALA A 68 -0.14 6.26 6.23
N ALA A 69 -0.22 7.60 6.20
CA ALA A 69 0.09 8.43 7.35
C ALA A 69 -0.89 8.23 8.52
N SER A 70 -2.15 7.94 8.21
CA SER A 70 -3.18 7.64 9.22
C SER A 70 -3.07 6.20 9.77
N GLU A 71 -2.78 5.23 8.90
CA GLU A 71 -2.62 3.81 9.22
C GLU A 71 -1.34 3.56 10.03
N GLY A 72 -0.23 4.21 9.66
CA GLY A 72 1.05 4.11 10.36
C GLY A 72 1.01 4.63 11.80
N ARG A 73 0.05 5.51 12.13
CA ARG A 73 -0.17 6.01 13.51
C ARG A 73 -1.01 5.06 14.37
N HIS A 74 -1.70 4.09 13.77
CA HIS A 74 -2.48 3.07 14.50
C HIS A 74 -1.68 1.82 14.85
N SER A 75 -0.42 1.71 14.41
CA SER A 75 0.47 0.67 14.93
C SER A 75 0.86 1.04 16.36
N PRO A 76 0.48 0.25 17.39
CA PRO A 76 1.03 0.46 18.72
C PRO A 76 2.56 0.41 18.61
N PRO A 77 3.30 1.26 19.34
CA PRO A 77 4.75 1.12 19.40
C PRO A 77 5.03 -0.33 19.76
N ASP A 78 5.86 -0.99 18.94
CA ASP A 78 6.33 -2.34 19.19
C ASP A 78 6.76 -2.35 20.66
N SER A 79 5.95 -2.99 21.50
CA SER A 79 6.12 -2.90 22.94
C SER A 79 7.42 -3.66 23.15
N ALA A 80 8.51 -2.91 23.24
CA ALA A 80 9.84 -3.40 23.46
C ALA A 80 9.83 -4.00 24.86
N VAL A 81 9.28 -5.22 24.98
CA VAL A 81 9.48 -6.10 26.11
C VAL A 81 10.96 -6.41 26.03
N PRO A 82 11.78 -5.82 26.91
CA PRO A 82 13.21 -6.02 26.79
C PRO A 82 13.47 -7.51 27.06
N GLY A 83 14.40 -8.11 26.31
CA GLY A 83 14.67 -9.55 26.31
C GLY A 83 15.06 -10.17 27.65
N TYR A 84 15.10 -9.40 28.74
CA TYR A 84 15.28 -9.86 30.11
C TYR A 84 14.00 -10.35 30.80
N ILE A 85 12.80 -10.16 30.23
CA ILE A 85 11.57 -10.86 30.69
C ILE A 85 11.41 -12.23 30.00
N LYS A 86 12.52 -12.85 29.60
CA LYS A 86 12.55 -14.29 29.39
C LYS A 86 12.78 -14.89 30.77
N THR A 87 11.68 -15.29 31.43
CA THR A 87 11.71 -16.04 32.69
C THR A 87 12.84 -17.07 32.63
N PRO A 88 13.78 -17.10 33.60
CA PRO A 88 14.80 -18.13 33.59
C PRO A 88 14.07 -19.48 33.64
N SER A 89 14.29 -20.30 32.62
CA SER A 89 13.88 -21.71 32.64
C SER A 89 14.33 -22.27 33.97
N LYS A 90 13.36 -22.68 34.79
CA LYS A 90 13.63 -23.34 36.06
C LYS A 90 14.57 -24.51 35.78
N GLU A 91 15.81 -24.34 36.21
CA GLU A 91 16.69 -25.42 36.59
C GLU A 91 15.88 -26.39 37.46
N ASN A 92 15.75 -27.63 37.01
CA ASN A 92 15.39 -28.73 37.87
C ASN A 92 16.59 -29.67 37.93
N PRO A 93 17.01 -30.09 39.14
CA PRO A 93 18.12 -31.02 39.35
C PRO A 93 17.84 -32.43 38.81
#